data_AF-A0AAD1BJ34-F1
#
_entry.id   AF-A0AAD1BJ34-F1
#
_cell.length_a   1.000
_cell.length_b   1.000
_cell.length_c   1.000
_cell.angle_alpha   90.00
_cell.angle_beta   90.00
_cell.angle_gamma   90.00
#
_symmetry.space_group_name_H-M   'P 1'
#
loop_
_entity.id
_entity.type
_entity.pdbx_description
1 polymer ?
#
loop_
_entity_poly.entity_id
_entity_poly.type
_entity_poly.pdbx_seq_one_letter_code
_entity_poly.pdbx_strand_id
1 'polypeptide(L)'
;MLFGLTTTITAKDAYKAVKVYMFGFSASFNDSTVNFTDIQAVDAYVENNHTHFLVNRDEYSYQLRYYMESIQPDSNPTCLVVYALSQKDAIKKYLKLQEQYTKKAKIKYIVNAIPTSKFSFKTVLPDELQQQLIQERAANRKEE
;
A
#
# COMPACT_ATOMS: atom_id res chain seq x y z
N MET A 1 -2.91 20.65 41.77
CA MET A 1 -3.19 19.39 41.07
C MET A 1 -3.45 19.73 39.61
N LEU A 2 -2.63 19.20 38.70
CA LEU A 2 -2.73 19.43 37.27
C LEU A 2 -3.79 18.46 36.72
N PHE A 3 -4.98 18.97 36.38
CA PHE A 3 -6.00 18.17 35.72
C PHE A 3 -5.58 17.96 34.26
N GLY A 4 -5.09 16.75 33.96
CA GLY A 4 -4.74 16.33 32.61
C GLY A 4 -5.99 16.20 31.75
N LEU A 5 -6.01 16.91 30.61
CA LEU A 5 -7.00 16.76 29.56
C LEU A 5 -6.85 15.38 28.90
N THR A 6 -7.80 14.48 29.13
CA THR A 6 -7.91 13.24 28.34
C THR A 6 -8.70 13.54 27.09
N THR A 7 -8.03 13.75 25.96
CA THR A 7 -8.71 13.73 24.65
C THR A 7 -9.06 12.29 24.31
N THR A 8 -10.31 11.91 24.56
CA THR A 8 -10.93 10.75 23.91
C THR A 8 -11.16 11.12 22.45
N ILE A 9 -10.11 10.96 21.62
CA ILE A 9 -10.30 10.95 20.17
C ILE A 9 -10.95 9.62 19.87
N THR A 10 -12.23 9.65 19.49
CA THR A 10 -12.95 8.48 19.02
C THR A 10 -12.25 7.96 17.77
N ALA A 11 -11.41 6.92 17.89
CA ALA A 11 -10.64 6.29 16.81
C ALA A 11 -11.45 5.98 15.53
N LYS A 12 -12.78 5.87 15.67
CA LYS A 12 -13.72 5.63 14.57
C LYS A 12 -13.89 6.80 13.60
N ASP A 13 -13.62 8.03 14.03
CA ASP A 13 -13.70 9.22 13.17
C ASP A 13 -12.35 9.59 12.53
N ALA A 14 -11.24 8.95 12.93
CA ALA A 14 -9.91 9.26 12.41
C ALA A 14 -9.67 8.69 10.99
N TYR A 15 -10.36 7.60 10.65
CA TYR A 15 -10.14 6.87 9.40
C TYR A 15 -11.44 6.63 8.64
N LYS A 16 -11.34 6.66 7.32
CA LYS A 16 -12.45 6.37 6.41
C LYS A 16 -12.12 5.14 5.58
N ALA A 17 -12.97 4.11 5.68
CA ALA A 17 -12.92 2.98 4.77
C ALA A 17 -13.40 3.42 3.37
N VAL A 18 -12.56 3.25 2.36
CA VAL A 18 -12.83 3.64 0.98
C VAL A 18 -12.23 2.64 0.00
N LYS A 19 -12.81 2.60 -1.20
CA LYS A 19 -12.20 1.90 -2.33
C LYS A 19 -11.10 2.78 -2.92
N VAL A 20 -9.87 2.28 -2.92
CA VAL A 20 -8.74 2.93 -3.57
C VAL A 20 -8.30 2.12 -4.79
N TYR A 21 -7.74 2.81 -5.78
CA TYR A 21 -7.14 2.18 -6.95
C TYR A 21 -5.62 2.35 -6.84
N MET A 22 -4.90 1.25 -6.70
CA MET A 22 -3.46 1.28 -6.47
C MET A 22 -2.69 0.32 -7.37
N PHE A 23 -1.43 0.65 -7.64
CA PHE A 23 -0.47 -0.24 -8.29
C PHE A 23 0.86 -0.17 -7.57
N GLY A 24 1.57 -1.29 -7.59
CA GLY A 24 2.92 -1.44 -7.10
C GLY A 24 3.94 -1.10 -8.19
N PHE A 25 5.03 -0.49 -7.77
CA PHE A 25 6.22 -0.27 -8.58
C PHE A 25 7.43 -0.75 -7.80
N SER A 26 8.26 -1.57 -8.44
CA SER A 26 9.55 -1.99 -7.89
C SER A 26 10.66 -1.61 -8.86
N ALA A 27 11.76 -1.06 -8.36
CA ALA A 27 12.95 -0.78 -9.16
C ALA A 27 14.17 -1.47 -8.55
N SER A 28 14.88 -2.23 -9.38
CA SER A 28 16.20 -2.77 -9.08
C SER A 28 17.26 -1.89 -9.74
N PHE A 29 18.15 -1.33 -8.92
CA PHE A 29 19.25 -0.50 -9.39
C PHE A 29 20.46 -1.33 -9.86
N ASN A 30 20.48 -2.63 -9.57
CA ASN A 30 21.58 -3.52 -9.92
C ASN A 30 21.57 -3.92 -11.39
N ASP A 31 20.38 -4.07 -11.99
CA ASP A 31 20.19 -4.59 -13.34
C ASP A 31 19.25 -3.72 -14.21
N SER A 32 18.88 -2.52 -13.73
CA SER A 32 17.94 -1.60 -14.41
C SER A 32 16.59 -2.24 -14.73
N THR A 33 16.14 -3.19 -13.90
CA THR A 33 14.82 -3.81 -13.98
C THR A 33 13.80 -3.01 -13.19
N VAL A 34 12.66 -2.73 -13.80
CA VAL A 34 11.48 -2.19 -13.12
C VAL A 34 10.29 -3.10 -13.34
N ASN A 35 9.49 -3.31 -12.29
CA ASN A 35 8.27 -4.09 -12.37
C ASN A 35 7.06 -3.22 -11.97
N PHE A 36 5.97 -3.37 -12.72
CA PHE A 36 4.71 -2.71 -12.46
C PHE A 36 3.65 -3.77 -12.19
N THR A 37 2.90 -3.65 -11.09
CA THR A 37 1.70 -4.47 -10.92
C THR A 37 0.55 -3.90 -11.76
N ASP A 38 -0.43 -4.73 -12.07
CA ASP A 38 -1.74 -4.22 -12.48
C ASP A 38 -2.29 -3.19 -11.48
N ILE A 39 -3.15 -2.30 -11.95
CA ILE A 39 -3.94 -1.42 -11.09
C ILE A 39 -5.06 -2.25 -10.47
N GLN A 40 -5.10 -2.28 -9.14
CA GLN A 40 -6.04 -3.07 -8.36
C GLN A 40 -6.98 -2.15 -7.59
N ALA A 41 -8.26 -2.51 -7.54
CA ALA A 41 -9.21 -1.90 -6.63
C ALA A 41 -9.10 -2.62 -5.27
N VAL A 42 -8.80 -1.86 -4.22
CA VAL A 42 -8.54 -2.38 -2.87
C VAL A 42 -9.43 -1.62 -1.90
N ASP A 43 -10.14 -2.35 -1.06
CA ASP A 43 -10.83 -1.74 0.08
C ASP A 43 -9.78 -1.41 1.14
N ALA A 44 -9.56 -0.13 1.40
CA ALA A 44 -8.48 0.38 2.24
C ALA A 44 -8.97 1.52 3.15
N TYR A 45 -8.08 2.03 3.99
CA TYR A 45 -8.37 3.14 4.89
C TYR A 45 -7.57 4.37 4.48
N VAL A 46 -8.24 5.52 4.47
CA VAL A 46 -7.58 6.82 4.34
C VAL A 46 -7.81 7.64 5.60
N GLU A 47 -6.91 8.55 5.91
CA GLU A 47 -7.13 9.55 6.95
C GLU A 47 -8.42 10.34 6.65
N ASN A 48 -9.24 10.54 7.69
CA ASN A 48 -10.48 11.30 7.59
C ASN A 48 -10.22 12.81 7.74
N ASN A 49 -9.32 13.33 6.90
CA ASN A 49 -8.96 14.74 6.79
C ASN A 49 -8.94 15.15 5.31
N HIS A 50 -8.60 16.41 5.02
CA HIS A 50 -8.61 16.92 3.65
C HIS A 50 -7.55 16.28 2.73
N THR A 51 -6.50 15.66 3.27
CA THR A 51 -5.41 15.07 2.47
C THR A 51 -5.71 13.65 2.04
N HIS A 52 -6.57 12.93 2.77
CA HIS A 52 -6.97 11.55 2.47
C HIS A 52 -5.77 10.62 2.26
N PHE A 53 -4.75 10.73 3.12
CA PHE A 53 -3.58 9.86 3.02
C PHE A 53 -3.95 8.40 3.24
N LEU A 54 -3.43 7.52 2.37
CA LEU A 54 -3.56 6.08 2.52
C LEU A 54 -2.85 5.64 3.82
N VAL A 55 -3.64 5.11 4.75
CA VAL A 55 -3.15 4.59 6.03
C VAL A 55 -2.28 3.35 5.77
N ASN A 56 -1.17 3.24 6.51
CA ASN A 56 -0.22 2.12 6.44
C ASN A 56 0.25 1.84 5.00
N ARG A 57 0.54 2.91 4.24
CA ARG A 57 1.00 2.83 2.85
C ARG A 57 2.30 2.03 2.70
N ASP A 58 3.16 2.11 3.69
CA ASP A 58 4.41 1.35 3.81
C ASP A 58 4.14 -0.16 3.87
N GLU A 59 3.12 -0.61 4.61
CA GLU A 59 2.72 -2.04 4.66
C GLU A 59 2.30 -2.58 3.28
N TYR A 60 1.59 -1.80 2.46
CA TYR A 60 1.33 -2.20 1.07
C TYR A 60 2.61 -2.29 0.23
N SER A 61 3.61 -1.46 0.52
CA SER A 61 4.92 -1.51 -0.15
C SER A 61 5.72 -2.74 0.31
N TYR A 62 5.59 -3.13 1.59
CA TYR A 62 6.14 -4.38 2.12
C TYR A 62 5.49 -5.62 1.52
N GLN A 63 4.17 -5.62 1.26
CA GLN A 63 3.52 -6.72 0.55
C GLN A 63 4.17 -6.98 -0.82
N LEU A 64 4.42 -5.91 -1.60
CA LEU A 64 5.10 -6.04 -2.89
C LEU A 64 6.55 -6.51 -2.71
N ARG A 65 7.26 -5.98 -1.71
CA ARG A 65 8.64 -6.37 -1.40
C ARG A 65 8.73 -7.86 -1.09
N TYR A 66 7.89 -8.39 -0.21
CA TYR A 66 7.89 -9.80 0.14
C TYR A 66 7.56 -10.70 -1.05
N TYR A 67 6.66 -10.26 -1.93
CA TYR A 67 6.42 -10.97 -3.19
C TYR A 67 7.67 -10.98 -4.09
N MET A 68 8.38 -9.86 -4.24
CA MET A 68 9.64 -9.81 -4.99
C MET A 68 10.71 -10.72 -4.39
N GLU A 69 10.89 -10.67 -3.06
CA GLU A 69 11.84 -11.53 -2.34
C GLU A 69 11.49 -13.02 -2.46
N SER A 70 10.20 -13.36 -2.57
CA SER A 70 9.75 -14.75 -2.78
C SER A 70 10.09 -15.32 -4.15
N ILE A 71 10.23 -14.46 -5.17
CA ILE A 71 10.58 -14.87 -6.55
C ILE A 71 12.09 -14.88 -6.74
N GLN A 72 12.76 -13.85 -6.24
CA GLN A 72 14.19 -13.69 -6.35
C GLN A 72 14.76 -13.23 -5.01
N PRO A 73 15.19 -14.20 -4.17
CA PRO A 73 15.97 -13.91 -2.98
C PRO A 73 17.16 -13.01 -3.35
N ASP A 74 17.47 -12.04 -2.50
CA ASP A 74 18.58 -11.06 -2.65
C ASP A 74 18.42 -9.97 -3.73
N SER A 75 17.30 -9.94 -4.47
CA SER A 75 17.05 -8.87 -5.46
C SER A 75 16.94 -7.47 -4.82
N ASN A 76 16.52 -7.39 -3.56
CA ASN A 76 16.38 -6.16 -2.76
C ASN A 76 15.85 -4.92 -3.53
N PRO A 77 14.78 -5.04 -4.35
CA PRO A 77 14.32 -3.92 -5.15
C PRO A 77 13.62 -2.87 -4.27
N THR A 78 13.76 -1.60 -4.63
CA THR A 78 12.99 -0.52 -3.98
C THR A 78 11.54 -0.63 -4.42
N CYS A 79 10.66 -0.98 -3.48
CA CYS A 79 9.23 -1.15 -3.71
C CYS A 79 8.44 0.03 -3.17
N LEU A 80 7.46 0.49 -3.94
CA LEU A 80 6.52 1.54 -3.53
C LEU A 80 5.13 1.30 -4.11
N VAL A 81 4.12 1.83 -3.44
CA VAL A 81 2.73 1.80 -3.91
C VAL A 81 2.24 3.17 -4.32
N VAL A 82 1.67 3.29 -5.50
CA VAL A 82 1.00 4.51 -5.98
C VAL A 82 -0.49 4.27 -5.97
N TYR A 83 -1.26 5.20 -5.37
CA TYR A 83 -2.71 5.08 -5.26
C TYR A 83 -3.44 6.33 -5.76
N ALA A 84 -4.72 6.18 -6.03
CA ALA A 84 -5.67 7.26 -6.23
C ALA A 84 -7.08 6.83 -5.78
N LEU A 85 -7.94 7.81 -5.49
CA LEU A 85 -9.34 7.56 -5.12
C LEU A 85 -10.23 7.25 -6.34
N SER A 86 -9.76 7.57 -7.56
CA SER A 86 -10.45 7.25 -8.81
C SER A 86 -9.57 6.36 -9.69
N GLN A 87 -10.22 5.45 -10.42
CA GLN A 87 -9.53 4.57 -11.38
C GLN A 87 -8.84 5.37 -12.48
N LYS A 88 -9.48 6.45 -12.96
CA LYS A 88 -8.94 7.34 -13.99
C LYS A 88 -7.63 7.98 -13.54
N ASP A 89 -7.56 8.45 -12.29
CA ASP A 89 -6.35 9.07 -11.76
C ASP A 89 -5.24 8.03 -11.52
N ALA A 90 -5.60 6.82 -11.08
CA ALA A 90 -4.65 5.72 -10.95
C ALA A 90 -4.04 5.37 -12.32
N ILE A 91 -4.85 5.24 -13.37
CA ILE A 91 -4.40 5.00 -14.76
C ILE A 91 -3.47 6.13 -15.22
N LYS A 92 -3.83 7.40 -14.97
CA LYS A 92 -3.00 8.54 -15.33
C LYS A 92 -1.63 8.51 -14.62
N LYS A 93 -1.61 8.18 -13.32
CA LYS A 93 -0.36 8.04 -12.54
C LYS A 93 0.48 6.87 -13.05
N TYR A 94 -0.15 5.74 -13.34
CA TYR A 94 0.50 4.54 -13.90
C TYR A 94 1.19 4.85 -15.22
N LEU A 95 0.46 5.39 -16.20
CA LEU A 95 1.00 5.72 -17.52
C LEU A 95 2.12 6.75 -17.41
N LYS A 96 1.94 7.78 -16.58
CA LYS A 96 2.98 8.79 -16.36
C LYS A 96 4.28 8.18 -15.82
N LEU A 97 4.20 7.26 -14.87
CA LEU A 97 5.38 6.59 -14.32
C LEU A 97 6.00 5.62 -15.34
N GLN A 98 5.17 4.83 -16.03
CA GLN A 98 5.63 3.90 -17.06
C GLN A 98 6.38 4.63 -18.19
N GLU A 99 5.92 5.81 -18.60
CA GLU A 99 6.61 6.64 -19.59
C GLU A 99 8.00 7.11 -19.15
N GLN A 100 8.24 7.27 -17.84
CA GLN A 100 9.56 7.67 -17.31
C GLN A 100 10.62 6.59 -17.53
N TYR A 101 10.22 5.32 -17.48
CA TYR A 101 11.11 4.16 -17.64
C TYR A 101 11.08 3.56 -19.05
N THR A 102 10.28 4.12 -19.95
CA THR A 102 10.19 3.69 -21.35
C THR A 102 10.54 4.83 -22.31
N LYS A 103 9.60 5.75 -22.58
CA LYS A 103 9.73 6.80 -23.60
C LYS A 103 10.72 7.90 -23.21
N LYS A 104 10.82 8.24 -21.92
CA LYS A 104 11.63 9.37 -21.41
C LYS A 104 12.93 8.91 -20.75
N ALA A 105 13.20 7.61 -20.75
CA ALA A 105 14.37 7.05 -20.10
C ALA A 105 15.63 7.40 -20.90
N LYS A 106 16.70 7.81 -20.18
CA LYS A 106 18.02 8.05 -20.78
C LYS A 106 18.81 6.77 -21.05
N ILE A 107 18.42 5.69 -20.37
CA ILE A 107 18.98 4.35 -20.51
C ILE A 107 17.84 3.37 -20.79
N LYS A 108 18.19 2.17 -21.26
CA LYS A 108 17.22 1.10 -21.46
C LYS A 108 16.94 0.41 -20.12
N TYR A 109 15.67 0.41 -19.71
CA TYR A 109 15.19 -0.41 -18.58
C TYR A 109 14.56 -1.71 -19.09
N ILE A 110 14.67 -2.76 -18.29
CA ILE A 110 13.83 -3.96 -18.46
C ILE A 110 12.53 -3.68 -17.72
N VAL A 111 11.40 -3.60 -18.45
CA VAL A 111 10.10 -3.24 -17.87
C VAL A 111 9.19 -4.46 -17.88
N ASN A 112 8.87 -4.96 -16.70
CA ASN A 112 8.02 -6.14 -16.53
C ASN A 112 6.64 -5.77 -15.98
N ALA A 113 5.64 -6.56 -16.34
CA ALA A 113 4.30 -6.50 -15.77
C ALA A 113 4.10 -7.66 -14.77
N ILE A 114 3.47 -7.35 -13.64
CA ILE A 114 3.04 -8.31 -12.62
C ILE A 114 1.51 -8.33 -12.64
N PRO A 115 0.89 -9.33 -13.27
CA PRO A 115 -0.56 -9.41 -13.35
C PRO A 115 -1.17 -9.72 -11.98
N THR A 116 -2.43 -9.33 -11.80
CA THR A 116 -3.21 -9.54 -10.56
C THR A 116 -3.28 -11.01 -10.15
N SER A 117 -3.20 -11.94 -11.12
CA SER A 117 -3.17 -13.38 -10.88
C SER A 117 -1.91 -13.88 -10.17
N LYS A 118 -0.82 -13.11 -10.19
CA LYS A 118 0.44 -13.44 -9.48
C LYS A 118 0.58 -12.70 -8.16
N PHE A 119 0.10 -11.45 -8.10
CA PHE A 119 0.19 -10.61 -6.91
C PHE A 119 -1.07 -9.81 -6.72
N SER A 120 -1.62 -9.82 -5.52
CA SER A 120 -2.79 -9.02 -5.13
C SER A 120 -2.59 -8.39 -3.77
N PHE A 121 -2.85 -7.09 -3.67
CA PHE A 121 -2.78 -6.38 -2.40
C PHE A 121 -3.82 -6.91 -1.42
N LYS A 122 -3.43 -6.95 -0.13
CA LYS A 122 -4.32 -7.24 0.99
C LYS A 122 -4.59 -5.95 1.75
N THR A 123 -5.84 -5.78 2.15
CA THR A 123 -6.25 -4.67 3.01
C THR A 123 -5.42 -4.66 4.28
N VAL A 124 -4.90 -3.47 4.61
CA VAL A 124 -4.20 -3.21 5.87
C VAL A 124 -5.12 -2.39 6.76
N LEU A 125 -5.33 -2.85 8.00
CA LEU A 125 -6.09 -2.13 9.00
C LEU A 125 -5.23 -1.02 9.61
N PRO A 126 -5.83 0.12 10.02
CA PRO A 126 -5.17 1.05 10.93
C PRO A 126 -4.72 0.35 12.21
N ASP A 127 -3.57 0.75 12.76
CA ASP A 127 -2.94 0.10 13.91
C ASP A 127 -3.88 0.03 15.12
N GLU A 128 -4.63 1.10 15.38
CA GLU A 128 -5.60 1.18 16.47
C GLU A 128 -6.72 0.13 16.32
N LEU A 129 -7.23 -0.05 15.10
CA LEU A 129 -8.26 -1.05 14.80
C LEU A 129 -7.69 -2.47 14.85
N GLN A 130 -6.44 -2.65 14.42
CA GLN A 130 -5.75 -3.93 14.50
C GLN A 130 -5.52 -4.35 15.96
N GLN A 131 -5.11 -3.42 16.83
CA GLN A 131 -4.93 -3.67 18.26
C GLN A 131 -6.25 -4.03 18.94
N GLN A 132 -7.35 -3.31 18.66
CA GLN A 132 -8.68 -3.63 19.18
C GLN A 132 -9.10 -5.06 18.81
N LEU A 133 -8.96 -5.43 17.53
CA LEU A 133 -9.27 -6.77 17.05
C LEU A 133 -8.44 -7.87 17.74
N ILE A 134 -7.17 -7.60 18.01
CA ILE A 134 -6.29 -8.54 18.72
C ILE A 134 -6.76 -8.73 20.16
N GLN A 135 -7.15 -7.66 20.85
CA GLN A 135 -7.64 -7.72 22.23
C GLN A 135 -8.97 -8.47 22.33
N GLU A 136 -9.93 -8.20 21.44
CA GLU A 136 -11.22 -8.91 21.38
C GLU A 136 -11.01 -10.41 21.17
N ARG A 137 -10.14 -10.79 20.24
CA ARG A 137 -9.80 -12.21 20.00
C ARG A 137 -9.09 -12.86 21.19
N ALA A 138 -8.30 -12.10 21.95
CA ALA A 138 -7.64 -12.61 23.16
C ALA A 138 -8.63 -12.78 24.32
N ALA A 139 -9.64 -11.91 24.43
CA ALA A 139 -10.72 -12.04 25.41
C ALA A 139 -11.58 -13.29 25.12
N ASN A 140 -12.02 -13.47 23.87
CA ASN A 140 -12.89 -14.60 23.50
C ASN A 140 -12.21 -15.97 23.70
N ARG A 141 -10.89 -16.06 23.51
CA ARG A 141 -10.12 -17.29 23.75
C ARG A 141 -9.90 -17.63 25.23
N LYS A 142 -10.16 -16.71 26.15
CA LYS A 142 -10.09 -16.95 27.61
C LYS A 142 -11.44 -17.36 28.19
N GLU A 143 -12.52 -17.19 27.43
CA GLU A 143 -13.88 -17.57 27.81
C GLU A 143 -14.25 -18.99 27.32
N GLU A 144 -13.40 -19.61 26.49
CA GLU A 144 -13.44 -21.03 26.08
C GLU A 144 -12.51 -21.89 26.95
#